data_AF-A0A7S0XYG1-F1
#
_entry.id   AF-A0A7S0XYG1-F1
#
_cell.length_a   1.000
_cell.length_b   1.000
_cell.length_c   1.000
_cell.angle_alpha   90.00
_cell.angle_beta   90.00
_cell.angle_gamma   90.00
#
_symmetry.space_group_name_H-M   'P 1'
#
loop_
_entity.id
_entity.type
_entity.pdbx_description
1 polymer ?
#
loop_
_entity_poly.entity_id
_entity_poly.type
_entity_poly.pdbx_seq_one_letter_code
_entity_poly.pdbx_strand_id
1 'polypeptide(L)'
;GAAVFTDLAVDVVGTGYRLNLSSLASWELSDSFDVTPGSAWSVEILAQPSNASGGVLRGQPAVRVYDRGGNLAVGSPQIVNVSYVNATLLPPLRPAGSGVSAAATGVVNFTDLAVAQAGPNISLVFYSGAAVHAGSAPLFYSEPFDVLVGDPHSFDLITQPASSWAGDPLSVQPSMVLRDRGGNVVPIPHSLQAVLVLPTVLNRSDDLAWATTLPEGGYNG
;
A
#
# COMPACT_ATOMS: atom_id res chain seq x y z
N GLY A 1 15.50 17.42 -56.67
CA GLY A 1 15.06 16.21 -55.95
C GLY A 1 14.54 16.61 -54.58
N ALA A 2 13.70 15.78 -53.95
CA ALA A 2 13.24 16.00 -52.58
C ALA A 2 14.12 15.21 -51.60
N ALA A 3 14.49 15.82 -50.48
CA ALA A 3 15.17 15.14 -49.37
C ALA A 3 14.13 14.75 -48.32
N VAL A 4 14.24 13.54 -47.77
CA VAL A 4 13.37 13.03 -46.70
C VAL A 4 14.24 12.61 -45.53
N PHE A 5 13.95 13.14 -44.35
CA PHE A 5 14.57 12.73 -43.10
C PHE A 5 13.63 11.75 -42.40
N THR A 6 14.13 10.58 -42.01
CA THR A 6 13.29 9.49 -41.48
C THR A 6 13.45 9.26 -39.97
N ASP A 7 14.42 9.94 -39.34
CA ASP A 7 14.87 9.69 -37.98
C ASP A 7 15.19 10.97 -37.19
N LEU A 8 14.71 12.14 -37.64
CA LEU A 8 14.79 13.37 -36.85
C LEU A 8 13.94 13.23 -35.58
N ALA A 9 14.56 13.44 -34.43
CA ALA A 9 13.92 13.40 -33.12
C ALA A 9 14.35 14.60 -32.27
N VAL A 10 13.45 15.01 -31.37
CA VAL A 10 13.71 15.99 -30.32
C VAL A 10 13.32 15.33 -29.00
N ASP A 11 14.31 15.07 -28.15
CA ASP A 11 14.10 14.31 -26.90
C ASP A 11 13.61 15.20 -25.75
N VAL A 12 13.68 16.53 -25.90
CA VAL A 12 13.36 17.48 -24.84
C VAL A 12 11.96 18.04 -25.04
N VAL A 13 11.14 17.96 -24.00
CA VAL A 13 9.82 18.59 -23.97
C VAL A 13 9.94 20.10 -24.03
N GLY A 14 9.12 20.72 -24.87
CA GLY A 14 9.13 22.16 -25.06
C GLY A 14 8.10 22.60 -26.10
N THR A 15 7.90 23.91 -26.17
CA THR A 15 6.94 24.52 -27.10
C THR A 15 7.67 25.44 -28.07
N GLY A 16 7.13 25.58 -29.28
CA GLY A 16 7.66 26.52 -30.26
C GLY A 16 8.97 26.10 -30.94
N TYR A 17 9.32 24.81 -30.92
CA TYR A 17 10.47 24.30 -31.67
C TYR A 17 10.30 24.59 -33.17
N ARG A 18 11.41 24.87 -33.85
CA ARG A 18 11.48 25.04 -35.30
C ARG A 18 12.71 24.31 -35.81
N LEU A 19 12.60 23.65 -36.96
CA LEU A 19 13.74 23.11 -37.66
C LEU A 19 14.31 24.19 -38.57
N ASN A 20 15.62 24.43 -38.48
CA ASN A 20 16.35 25.21 -39.48
C ASN A 20 16.86 24.27 -40.57
N LEU A 21 16.19 24.28 -41.72
CA LEU A 21 16.52 23.44 -42.86
C LEU A 21 17.37 24.25 -43.82
N SER A 22 18.61 23.81 -44.05
CA SER A 22 19.57 24.54 -44.88
C SER A 22 20.16 23.69 -46.00
N SER A 23 20.48 24.35 -47.10
CA SER A 23 21.32 23.86 -48.18
C SER A 23 22.59 24.71 -48.28
N LEU A 24 23.48 24.40 -49.24
CA LEU A 24 24.64 25.25 -49.52
C LEU A 24 24.26 26.67 -49.99
N ALA A 25 23.03 26.89 -50.46
CA ALA A 25 22.60 28.14 -51.09
C ALA A 25 21.62 28.98 -50.25
N SER A 26 20.86 28.36 -49.34
CA SER A 26 19.79 29.02 -48.58
C SER A 26 19.38 28.21 -47.35
N TRP A 27 18.59 28.83 -46.46
CA TRP A 27 17.97 28.19 -45.30
C TRP A 27 16.56 28.70 -45.08
N GLU A 28 15.73 27.91 -44.42
CA GLU A 28 14.35 28.24 -44.08
C GLU A 28 13.96 27.59 -42.74
N LEU A 29 13.09 28.25 -41.97
CA LEU A 29 12.51 27.67 -40.75
C LEU A 29 11.22 26.94 -41.07
N SER A 30 11.02 25.81 -40.42
CA SER A 30 9.69 25.21 -40.34
C SER A 30 8.70 26.12 -39.59
N ASP A 31 7.42 25.79 -39.72
CA ASP A 31 6.42 26.18 -38.73
C ASP A 31 6.83 25.71 -37.34
N SER A 32 6.34 26.41 -36.31
CA SER A 32 6.57 26.01 -34.93
C SER A 32 5.80 24.73 -34.60
N PHE A 33 6.42 23.83 -33.85
CA PHE A 33 5.80 22.64 -33.30
C PHE A 33 6.19 22.45 -31.84
N ASP A 34 5.37 21.70 -31.11
CA ASP A 34 5.58 21.38 -29.71
C ASP A 34 6.02 19.92 -29.57
N VAL A 35 6.82 19.66 -28.53
CA VAL A 35 7.23 18.31 -28.11
C VAL A 35 6.63 18.08 -26.73
N THR A 36 5.69 17.15 -26.64
CA THR A 36 5.01 16.80 -25.39
C THR A 36 5.66 15.58 -24.73
N PRO A 37 5.56 15.42 -23.39
CA PRO A 37 6.11 14.27 -22.71
C PRO A 37 5.58 12.94 -23.28
N GLY A 38 6.45 11.94 -23.31
CA GLY A 38 6.08 10.57 -23.64
C GLY A 38 5.29 9.88 -22.53
N SER A 39 4.95 8.61 -22.76
CA SER A 39 4.36 7.76 -21.72
C SER A 39 5.33 7.52 -20.56
N ALA A 40 4.78 7.31 -19.37
CA ALA A 40 5.55 6.94 -18.18
C ALA A 40 6.47 5.74 -18.44
N TRP A 41 7.69 5.81 -17.95
CA TRP A 41 8.73 4.82 -18.18
C TRP A 41 9.53 4.50 -16.93
N SER A 42 9.99 5.53 -16.22
CA SER A 42 10.73 5.40 -14.98
C SER A 42 10.09 6.21 -13.87
N VAL A 43 10.40 5.87 -12.62
CA VAL A 43 9.95 6.63 -11.46
C VAL A 43 11.13 7.02 -10.57
N GLU A 44 10.95 8.05 -9.76
CA GLU A 44 11.88 8.50 -8.73
C GLU A 44 11.09 8.60 -7.43
N ILE A 45 11.56 7.98 -6.35
CA ILE A 45 10.88 8.05 -5.05
C ILE A 45 11.17 9.41 -4.42
N LEU A 46 10.14 10.24 -4.27
CA LEU A 46 10.21 11.56 -3.64
C LEU A 46 9.98 11.48 -2.12
N ALA A 47 9.13 10.57 -1.69
CA ALA A 47 8.87 10.29 -0.28
C ALA A 47 8.88 8.79 -0.06
N GLN A 48 9.67 8.35 0.92
CA GLN A 48 9.74 6.95 1.30
C GLN A 48 8.49 6.56 2.12
N PRO A 49 8.01 5.31 1.99
CA PRO A 49 7.09 4.77 2.98
C PRO A 49 7.76 4.75 4.35
N SER A 50 6.99 4.96 5.42
CA SER A 50 7.50 4.84 6.78
C SER A 50 6.76 3.76 7.56
N ASN A 51 7.25 3.48 8.76
CA ASN A 51 6.67 2.49 9.65
C ASN A 51 5.16 2.64 9.81
N ALA A 52 4.48 1.51 9.92
CA ALA A 52 3.03 1.42 10.12
C ALA A 52 2.70 0.59 11.35
N SER A 53 1.44 0.67 11.78
CA SER A 53 0.89 -0.14 12.86
C SER A 53 -0.38 -0.77 12.33
N GLY A 54 -0.30 -2.01 11.83
CA GLY A 54 -1.37 -2.78 11.20
C GLY A 54 -2.32 -1.95 10.31
N GLY A 55 -2.05 -1.85 9.01
CA GLY A 55 -2.92 -1.12 8.07
C GLY A 55 -2.22 0.02 7.34
N VAL A 56 -2.84 1.20 7.30
CA VAL A 56 -2.37 2.35 6.50
C VAL A 56 -0.98 2.81 6.96
N LEU A 57 -0.08 3.03 6.01
CA LEU A 57 1.27 3.54 6.28
C LEU A 57 1.19 4.94 6.90
N ARG A 58 2.01 5.21 7.93
CA ARG A 58 2.08 6.55 8.56
C ARG A 58 2.67 7.58 7.60
N GLY A 59 3.76 7.20 6.94
CA GLY A 59 4.39 7.94 5.86
C GLY A 59 3.96 7.31 4.55
N GLN A 60 3.17 8.04 3.77
CA GLN A 60 2.75 7.59 2.46
C GLN A 60 3.85 7.88 1.43
N PRO A 61 4.14 6.92 0.53
CA PRO A 61 5.11 7.16 -0.50
C PRO A 61 4.60 8.18 -1.52
N ALA A 62 5.53 8.83 -2.19
CA ALA A 62 5.27 9.66 -3.36
C ALA A 62 6.36 9.40 -4.38
N VAL A 63 6.00 9.35 -5.66
CA VAL A 63 6.96 9.15 -6.75
C VAL A 63 6.77 10.17 -7.86
N ARG A 64 7.87 10.58 -8.48
CA ARG A 64 7.88 11.37 -9.71
C ARG A 64 8.06 10.43 -10.89
N VAL A 65 7.44 10.73 -12.03
CA VAL A 65 7.39 9.84 -13.18
C VAL A 65 8.04 10.51 -14.39
N TYR A 66 8.92 9.79 -15.06
CA TYR A 66 9.62 10.26 -16.26
C TYR A 66 9.30 9.38 -17.47
N ASP A 67 9.35 9.97 -18.65
CA ASP A 67 9.30 9.24 -19.91
C ASP A 67 10.68 8.64 -20.25
N ARG A 68 10.76 7.92 -21.38
CA ARG A 68 12.01 7.27 -21.82
C ARG A 68 13.13 8.27 -22.18
N GLY A 69 12.78 9.51 -22.52
CA GLY A 69 13.72 10.59 -22.79
C GLY A 69 14.17 11.34 -21.52
N GLY A 70 13.63 10.99 -20.34
CA GLY A 70 13.94 11.66 -19.09
C GLY A 70 13.12 12.93 -18.84
N ASN A 71 12.06 13.18 -19.62
CA ASN A 71 11.16 14.29 -19.35
C ASN A 71 10.12 13.90 -18.31
N LEU A 72 9.65 14.87 -17.53
CA LEU A 72 8.56 14.66 -16.60
C LEU A 72 7.29 14.26 -17.36
N ALA A 73 6.73 13.08 -17.05
CA ALA A 73 5.60 12.49 -17.75
C ALA A 73 4.25 13.12 -17.33
N VAL A 74 4.16 14.45 -17.44
CA VAL A 74 2.98 15.24 -17.07
C VAL A 74 1.79 14.85 -17.96
N GLY A 75 0.65 14.55 -17.34
CA GLY A 75 -0.57 14.19 -18.08
C GLY A 75 -0.57 12.78 -18.69
N SER A 76 0.45 11.96 -18.37
CA SER A 76 0.48 10.56 -18.80
C SER A 76 -0.72 9.78 -18.24
N PRO A 77 -1.50 9.07 -19.10
CA PRO A 77 -2.61 8.24 -18.65
C PRO A 77 -2.14 6.92 -18.02
N GLN A 78 -0.84 6.61 -18.11
CA GLN A 78 -0.31 5.39 -17.52
C GLN A 78 -0.34 5.44 -15.99
N ILE A 79 -0.57 4.25 -15.43
CA ILE A 79 -0.65 4.00 -14.00
C ILE A 79 0.73 3.64 -13.47
N VAL A 80 1.11 4.23 -12.34
CA VAL A 80 2.21 3.73 -11.51
C VAL A 80 1.63 2.74 -10.51
N ASN A 81 2.14 1.53 -10.55
CA ASN A 81 1.79 0.44 -9.66
C ASN A 81 2.80 0.34 -8.52
N VAL A 82 2.33 -0.22 -7.41
CA VAL A 82 3.17 -0.62 -6.27
C VAL A 82 2.89 -2.08 -5.88
N SER A 83 3.94 -2.82 -5.57
CA SER A 83 3.85 -4.18 -4.99
C SER A 83 4.90 -4.38 -3.91
N TYR A 84 4.83 -5.48 -3.17
CA TYR A 84 5.97 -5.90 -2.35
C TYR A 84 7.12 -6.37 -3.23
N VAL A 85 8.34 -6.21 -2.75
CA VAL A 85 9.52 -6.84 -3.36
C VAL A 85 9.40 -8.38 -3.29
N ASN A 86 8.91 -8.91 -2.17
CA ASN A 86 8.68 -10.35 -1.95
C ASN A 86 7.18 -10.62 -1.77
N ALA A 87 6.41 -10.56 -2.86
CA ALA A 87 4.95 -10.64 -2.83
C ALA A 87 4.36 -12.00 -2.43
N THR A 88 5.16 -13.08 -2.36
CA THR A 88 4.64 -14.45 -2.17
C THR A 88 4.22 -14.79 -0.74
N LEU A 89 4.56 -13.95 0.25
CA LEU A 89 4.33 -14.25 1.67
C LEU A 89 3.41 -13.26 2.39
N LEU A 90 2.97 -12.19 1.71
CA LEU A 90 2.21 -11.11 2.34
C LEU A 90 0.81 -11.00 1.73
N PRO A 91 -0.23 -10.71 2.54
CA PRO A 91 -1.54 -10.32 2.02
C PRO A 91 -1.41 -9.15 1.04
N PRO A 92 -2.27 -9.07 0.01
CA PRO A 92 -2.21 -7.99 -0.98
C PRO A 92 -2.18 -6.60 -0.34
N LEU A 93 -1.39 -5.69 -0.92
CA LEU A 93 -1.43 -4.27 -0.55
C LEU A 93 -2.86 -3.74 -0.68
N ARG A 94 -3.24 -2.84 0.23
CA ARG A 94 -4.52 -2.13 0.16
C ARG A 94 -4.25 -0.65 -0.16
N PRO A 95 -5.07 -0.01 -1.01
CA PRO A 95 -6.11 -0.59 -1.84
C PRO A 95 -5.54 -1.59 -2.87
N ALA A 96 -6.33 -2.62 -3.21
CA ALA A 96 -5.89 -3.71 -4.07
C ALA A 96 -5.44 -3.16 -5.44
N GLY A 97 -4.21 -3.48 -5.85
CA GLY A 97 -3.66 -3.00 -7.11
C GLY A 97 -3.37 -1.50 -7.13
N SER A 98 -2.95 -0.93 -5.99
CA SER A 98 -2.57 0.48 -5.80
C SER A 98 -1.82 1.03 -7.02
N GLY A 99 -2.61 1.65 -7.87
CA GLY A 99 -2.29 2.10 -9.20
C GLY A 99 -2.77 3.53 -9.28
N VAL A 100 -1.85 4.48 -9.17
CA VAL A 100 -2.20 5.90 -9.16
C VAL A 100 -1.66 6.52 -10.46
N SER A 101 -2.52 7.23 -11.19
CA SER A 101 -2.11 7.97 -12.38
C SER A 101 -1.32 9.21 -11.97
N ALA A 102 -0.27 9.55 -12.72
CA ALA A 102 0.59 10.73 -12.52
C ALA A 102 -0.11 12.08 -12.82
N ALA A 103 -1.41 12.14 -12.58
CA ALA A 103 -2.32 13.16 -13.09
C ALA A 103 -1.84 14.59 -12.78
N ALA A 104 -1.78 15.39 -13.84
CA ALA A 104 -1.48 16.82 -13.91
C ALA A 104 -0.08 17.32 -13.54
N THR A 105 0.68 16.65 -12.67
CA THR A 105 1.98 17.17 -12.19
C THR A 105 3.18 16.27 -12.48
N GLY A 106 2.96 15.06 -13.03
CA GLY A 106 4.01 14.06 -13.17
C GLY A 106 4.45 13.48 -11.81
N VAL A 107 3.70 13.74 -10.74
CA VAL A 107 3.90 13.19 -9.40
C VAL A 107 2.70 12.36 -9.01
N VAL A 108 2.98 11.19 -8.46
CA VAL A 108 2.02 10.25 -7.91
C VAL A 108 2.14 10.27 -6.39
N ASN A 109 1.07 10.70 -5.72
CA ASN A 109 0.97 10.65 -4.26
C ASN A 109 0.07 9.50 -3.86
N PHE A 110 0.58 8.59 -3.03
CA PHE A 110 -0.25 7.59 -2.37
C PHE A 110 -0.85 8.22 -1.10
N THR A 111 -2.09 7.87 -0.74
CA THR A 111 -2.78 8.48 0.42
C THR A 111 -3.31 7.45 1.40
N ASP A 112 -3.53 6.24 0.94
CA ASP A 112 -4.20 5.16 1.68
C ASP A 112 -3.48 3.82 1.50
N LEU A 113 -2.22 3.84 1.06
CA LEU A 113 -1.43 2.62 0.92
C LEU A 113 -1.26 1.99 2.30
N ALA A 114 -1.57 0.72 2.40
CA ALA A 114 -1.66 -0.03 3.63
C ALA A 114 -1.02 -1.41 3.49
N VAL A 115 -0.28 -1.77 4.54
CA VAL A 115 0.33 -3.08 4.74
C VAL A 115 -0.33 -3.69 5.96
N ALA A 116 -1.11 -4.75 5.72
CA ALA A 116 -1.91 -5.38 6.77
C ALA A 116 -1.03 -6.20 7.73
N GLN A 117 -0.13 -7.01 7.17
CA GLN A 117 0.69 -7.94 7.93
C GLN A 117 1.83 -7.21 8.66
N ALA A 118 1.91 -7.39 9.97
CA ALA A 118 3.04 -6.94 10.77
C ALA A 118 4.29 -7.78 10.47
N GLY A 119 5.44 -7.12 10.41
CA GLY A 119 6.73 -7.73 10.11
C GLY A 119 7.83 -6.69 9.92
N PRO A 120 9.10 -7.08 10.17
CA PRO A 120 10.24 -6.21 9.94
C PRO A 120 10.68 -6.20 8.47
N ASN A 121 11.43 -5.17 8.07
CA ASN A 121 12.12 -5.09 6.78
C ASN A 121 11.22 -5.30 5.55
N ILE A 122 10.04 -4.69 5.56
CA ILE A 122 9.14 -4.69 4.40
C ILE A 122 9.63 -3.64 3.41
N SER A 123 9.71 -4.03 2.14
CA SER A 123 10.08 -3.14 1.03
C SER A 123 9.02 -3.17 -0.06
N LEU A 124 8.79 -2.02 -0.67
CA LEU A 124 7.89 -1.84 -1.81
C LEU A 124 8.69 -1.64 -3.09
N VAL A 125 8.12 -2.07 -4.20
CA VAL A 125 8.62 -1.81 -5.54
C VAL A 125 7.57 -1.03 -6.33
N PHE A 126 8.03 0.04 -6.99
CA PHE A 126 7.23 0.93 -7.83
C PHE A 126 7.63 0.76 -9.29
N TYR A 127 6.64 0.77 -10.18
CA TYR A 127 6.86 0.63 -11.63
C TYR A 127 5.68 1.22 -12.42
N SER A 128 5.94 1.70 -13.63
CA SER A 128 4.90 2.17 -14.55
C SER A 128 4.47 1.09 -15.55
N GLY A 129 3.17 1.00 -15.83
CA GLY A 129 2.61 0.03 -16.77
C GLY A 129 2.40 -1.37 -16.17
N ALA A 130 1.96 -2.33 -16.98
CA ALA A 130 1.70 -3.69 -16.52
C ALA A 130 3.03 -4.42 -16.21
N ALA A 131 3.45 -4.49 -14.95
CA ALA A 131 4.43 -5.49 -14.58
C ALA A 131 3.74 -6.84 -14.59
N VAL A 132 4.11 -7.65 -15.57
CA VAL A 132 4.80 -8.93 -15.41
C VAL A 132 4.83 -9.45 -16.85
N HIS A 133 6.05 -9.52 -17.41
CA HIS A 133 6.52 -10.11 -18.68
C HIS A 133 7.34 -9.11 -19.52
N ALA A 134 8.66 -9.36 -19.55
CA ALA A 134 9.67 -8.88 -20.51
C ALA A 134 10.20 -7.42 -20.39
N GLY A 135 10.95 -7.15 -19.31
CA GLY A 135 12.26 -6.48 -19.41
C GLY A 135 12.36 -5.04 -19.92
N SER A 136 11.27 -4.26 -19.95
CA SER A 136 11.31 -2.91 -20.54
C SER A 136 11.37 -1.80 -19.48
N ALA A 137 10.44 -1.73 -18.53
CA ALA A 137 10.42 -0.64 -17.54
C ALA A 137 11.33 -0.92 -16.32
N PRO A 138 12.13 0.06 -15.86
CA PRO A 138 12.92 -0.06 -14.63
C PRO A 138 12.04 -0.20 -13.37
N LEU A 139 12.52 -0.99 -12.41
CA LEU A 139 11.91 -1.18 -11.09
C LEU A 139 12.61 -0.29 -10.06
N PHE A 140 11.83 0.30 -9.15
CA PHE A 140 12.36 1.21 -8.13
C PHE A 140 11.94 0.75 -6.75
N TYR A 141 12.92 0.58 -5.87
CA TYR A 141 12.74 -0.04 -4.56
C TYR A 141 12.71 1.03 -3.47
N SER A 142 11.78 0.90 -2.51
CA SER A 142 11.81 1.69 -1.30
C SER A 142 12.92 1.24 -0.35
N GLU A 143 13.28 2.12 0.57
CA GLU A 143 13.99 1.68 1.78
C GLU A 143 13.11 0.69 2.57
N PRO A 144 13.72 -0.26 3.30
CA PRO A 144 12.98 -1.16 4.17
C PRO A 144 12.35 -0.38 5.34
N PHE A 145 11.15 -0.78 5.75
CA PHE A 145 10.45 -0.25 6.90
C PHE A 145 9.76 -1.36 7.69
N ASP A 146 9.41 -1.06 8.94
CA ASP A 146 8.77 -2.03 9.82
C ASP A 146 7.27 -1.77 9.93
N VAL A 147 6.49 -2.85 9.96
CA VAL A 147 5.07 -2.81 10.31
C VAL A 147 4.90 -3.47 11.66
N LEU A 148 4.51 -2.67 12.64
CA LEU A 148 4.21 -3.14 13.98
C LEU A 148 2.77 -3.63 14.08
N VAL A 149 2.50 -4.43 15.10
CA VAL A 149 1.13 -4.73 15.52
C VAL A 149 0.50 -3.44 16.05
N GLY A 150 -0.70 -3.12 15.57
CA GLY A 150 -1.45 -1.95 16.00
C GLY A 150 -2.28 -2.17 17.26
N ASP A 151 -3.02 -1.13 17.64
CA ASP A 151 -3.96 -1.19 18.76
C ASP A 151 -5.08 -2.21 18.49
N PRO A 152 -5.68 -2.81 19.55
CA PRO A 152 -6.83 -3.69 19.41
C PRO A 152 -7.97 -3.02 18.65
N HIS A 153 -8.46 -3.70 17.62
CA HIS A 153 -9.55 -3.23 16.76
C HIS A 153 -10.73 -4.19 16.75
N SER A 154 -10.46 -5.49 16.77
CA SER A 154 -11.48 -6.53 16.81
C SER A 154 -11.04 -7.66 17.72
N PHE A 155 -11.97 -8.57 17.99
CA PHE A 155 -11.65 -9.82 18.67
C PHE A 155 -12.38 -10.97 18.01
N ASP A 156 -11.78 -12.15 18.08
CA ASP A 156 -12.40 -13.41 17.70
C ASP A 156 -12.51 -14.29 18.94
N LEU A 157 -13.66 -14.93 19.14
CA LEU A 157 -13.77 -16.01 20.11
C LEU A 157 -13.15 -17.28 19.52
N ILE A 158 -12.12 -17.81 20.16
CA ILE A 158 -11.43 -19.03 19.72
C ILE A 158 -12.15 -20.27 20.27
N THR A 159 -12.62 -20.20 21.52
CA THR A 159 -13.30 -21.33 22.17
C THR A 159 -14.65 -20.87 22.72
N GLN A 160 -15.72 -21.54 22.28
CA GLN A 160 -17.06 -21.32 22.82
C GLN A 160 -17.19 -21.96 24.20
N PRO A 161 -17.89 -21.31 25.14
CA PRO A 161 -18.19 -21.93 26.43
C PRO A 161 -19.15 -23.12 26.23
N ALA A 162 -19.01 -24.15 27.06
CA ALA A 162 -19.90 -25.31 27.05
C ALA A 162 -20.62 -25.46 28.39
N SER A 163 -21.71 -26.24 28.37
CA SER A 163 -22.57 -26.47 29.55
C SER A 163 -21.77 -26.98 30.75
N SER A 164 -22.17 -26.58 31.95
CA SER A 164 -21.69 -27.16 33.20
C SER A 164 -22.84 -27.30 34.19
N TRP A 165 -22.57 -27.94 35.32
CA TRP A 165 -23.48 -28.01 36.45
C TRP A 165 -23.51 -26.68 37.21
N ALA A 166 -24.60 -26.42 37.90
CA ALA A 166 -24.74 -25.19 38.67
C ALA A 166 -23.70 -25.14 39.80
N GLY A 167 -22.98 -24.01 39.89
CA GLY A 167 -21.89 -23.82 40.86
C GLY A 167 -20.53 -24.35 40.40
N ASP A 168 -20.46 -25.15 39.33
CA ASP A 168 -19.21 -25.66 38.78
C ASP A 168 -18.66 -24.74 37.67
N PRO A 169 -17.33 -24.69 37.47
CA PRO A 169 -16.73 -24.04 36.31
C PRO A 169 -17.29 -24.61 34.99
N LEU A 170 -17.38 -23.78 33.95
CA LEU A 170 -17.75 -24.24 32.60
C LEU A 170 -16.86 -25.40 32.14
N SER A 171 -17.47 -26.43 31.54
CA SER A 171 -16.75 -27.63 31.06
C SER A 171 -15.79 -27.31 29.91
N VAL A 172 -16.07 -26.22 29.18
CA VAL A 172 -15.13 -25.57 28.27
C VAL A 172 -15.09 -24.10 28.65
N GLN A 173 -13.88 -23.61 28.96
CA GLN A 173 -13.67 -22.19 29.26
C GLN A 173 -13.60 -21.39 27.95
N PRO A 174 -14.29 -20.23 27.87
CA PRO A 174 -14.21 -19.39 26.69
C PRO A 174 -12.82 -18.78 26.55
N SER A 175 -12.35 -18.64 25.31
CA SER A 175 -11.09 -17.96 25.02
C SER A 175 -11.26 -17.04 23.82
N MET A 176 -10.49 -15.95 23.77
CA MET A 176 -10.54 -14.96 22.70
C MET A 176 -9.15 -14.51 22.30
N VAL A 177 -9.05 -13.96 21.09
CA VAL A 177 -7.85 -13.28 20.60
C VAL A 177 -8.20 -11.87 20.16
N LEU A 178 -7.35 -10.91 20.51
CA LEU A 178 -7.44 -9.55 20.02
C LEU A 178 -6.71 -9.43 18.68
N ARG A 179 -7.30 -8.69 17.75
CA ARG A 179 -6.68 -8.35 16.47
C ARG A 179 -6.63 -6.85 16.25
N ASP A 180 -5.58 -6.39 15.59
CA ASP A 180 -5.50 -5.02 15.10
C ASP A 180 -6.29 -4.85 13.77
N ARG A 181 -6.29 -3.64 13.22
CA ARG A 181 -6.97 -3.34 11.94
C ARG A 181 -6.36 -4.07 10.74
N GLY A 182 -5.11 -4.51 10.82
CA GLY A 182 -4.42 -5.35 9.84
C GLY A 182 -4.73 -6.84 9.97
N GLY A 183 -5.42 -7.26 11.04
CA GLY A 183 -5.70 -8.65 11.35
C GLY A 183 -4.61 -9.36 12.15
N ASN A 184 -3.56 -8.63 12.57
CA ASN A 184 -2.47 -9.18 13.37
C ASN A 184 -2.95 -9.44 14.79
N VAL A 185 -2.44 -10.51 15.42
CA VAL A 185 -2.75 -10.83 16.82
C VAL A 185 -2.07 -9.81 17.74
N VAL A 186 -2.86 -9.15 18.59
CA VAL A 186 -2.35 -8.19 19.56
C VAL A 186 -1.89 -8.91 20.82
N PRO A 187 -0.61 -8.75 21.24
CA PRO A 187 -0.12 -9.31 22.49
C PRO A 187 -0.86 -8.72 23.70
N ILE A 188 -1.11 -9.55 24.71
CA ILE A 188 -1.57 -9.13 26.05
C ILE A 188 -0.37 -8.57 26.86
N PRO A 189 -0.58 -7.67 27.85
CA PRO A 189 -1.79 -7.50 28.65
C PRO A 189 -2.74 -6.40 28.17
N HIS A 190 -3.98 -6.80 27.92
CA HIS A 190 -5.12 -5.91 27.73
C HIS A 190 -6.18 -6.29 28.77
N SER A 191 -6.90 -5.32 29.33
CA SER A 191 -7.99 -5.59 30.26
C SER A 191 -9.18 -6.22 29.51
N LEU A 192 -9.41 -7.51 29.71
CA LEU A 192 -10.55 -8.24 29.15
C LEU A 192 -11.60 -8.50 30.24
N GLN A 193 -12.87 -8.37 29.88
CA GLN A 193 -14.00 -8.64 30.77
C GLN A 193 -14.94 -9.65 30.14
N ALA A 194 -15.42 -10.60 30.95
CA ALA A 194 -16.53 -11.48 30.61
C ALA A 194 -17.71 -11.14 31.52
N VAL A 195 -18.88 -10.88 30.92
CA VAL A 195 -20.11 -10.58 31.65
C VAL A 195 -21.16 -11.61 31.26
N LEU A 196 -21.74 -12.27 32.27
CA LEU A 196 -22.85 -13.19 32.05
C LEU A 196 -24.08 -12.40 31.61
N VAL A 197 -24.68 -12.79 30.49
CA VAL A 197 -25.94 -12.23 30.02
C VAL A 197 -27.06 -13.23 30.31
N LEU A 198 -28.00 -12.84 31.17
CA LEU A 198 -29.14 -13.68 31.53
C LEU A 198 -30.20 -13.66 30.42
N PRO A 199 -30.85 -14.80 30.11
CA PRO A 199 -32.05 -14.82 29.28
C PRO A 199 -33.16 -13.96 29.91
N THR A 200 -34.00 -13.35 29.09
CA THR A 200 -35.10 -12.44 29.50
C THR A 200 -36.11 -13.03 30.50
N VAL A 201 -36.04 -14.34 30.78
CA VAL A 201 -36.97 -15.08 31.64
C VAL A 201 -36.39 -15.43 33.02
N LEU A 202 -35.11 -15.16 33.27
CA LEU A 202 -34.47 -15.40 34.57
C LEU A 202 -34.54 -14.14 35.45
N ASN A 203 -35.62 -14.03 36.23
CA ASN A 203 -35.84 -12.93 37.17
C ASN A 203 -35.52 -13.37 38.62
N ARG A 204 -34.24 -13.68 38.89
CA ARG A 204 -33.75 -13.81 40.27
C ARG A 204 -32.59 -12.84 40.48
N SER A 205 -32.78 -11.97 41.47
CA SER A 205 -31.93 -10.84 41.85
C SER A 205 -30.53 -11.20 42.38
N ASP A 206 -30.23 -12.50 42.52
CA ASP A 206 -29.08 -12.96 43.33
C ASP A 206 -27.97 -13.61 42.48
N ASP A 207 -28.13 -13.74 41.15
CA ASP A 207 -27.19 -14.39 40.22
C ASP A 207 -26.17 -13.42 39.57
N LEU A 208 -25.57 -12.52 40.37
CA LEU A 208 -24.48 -11.68 39.88
C LEU A 208 -23.16 -12.48 39.85
N ALA A 209 -22.89 -13.11 38.71
CA ALA A 209 -21.62 -13.78 38.45
C ALA A 209 -20.46 -12.75 38.46
N TRP A 210 -19.52 -13.00 39.35
CA TRP A 210 -18.23 -12.33 39.51
C TRP A 210 -17.51 -12.23 38.16
N ALA A 211 -17.21 -11.00 37.73
CA ALA A 211 -16.31 -10.75 36.61
C ALA A 211 -14.89 -11.15 37.02
N THR A 212 -14.39 -12.30 36.58
CA THR A 212 -12.95 -12.58 36.63
C THR A 212 -12.26 -11.87 35.48
N THR A 213 -11.37 -10.94 35.81
CA THR A 213 -10.25 -10.58 34.94
C THR A 213 -9.47 -11.85 34.61
N LEU A 214 -9.30 -12.17 33.32
CA LEU A 214 -8.47 -13.30 32.91
C LEU A 214 -7.02 -13.05 33.35
N PRO A 215 -6.30 -14.04 33.91
CA PRO A 215 -4.91 -13.86 34.31
C PRO A 215 -4.03 -13.60 33.09
N GLU A 216 -2.96 -12.82 33.28
CA GLU A 216 -1.90 -12.62 32.31
C GLU A 216 -1.37 -13.98 31.83
N GLY A 217 -1.63 -14.30 30.56
CA GLY A 217 -1.08 -15.49 29.92
C GLY A 217 0.43 -15.36 29.81
N GLY A 218 1.16 -16.06 30.69
CA GLY A 218 2.61 -16.22 30.60
C GLY A 218 2.99 -16.93 29.29
N TYR A 219 3.81 -16.26 28.49
CA TYR A 219 4.50 -16.88 27.36
C TYR A 219 5.57 -17.85 27.88
N ASN A 220 5.46 -19.13 27.54
CA ASN A 220 6.58 -20.07 27.52
C ASN A 220 6.80 -20.49 26.06
N GLY A 221 7.99 -20.19 25.55
CA GLY A 221 8.49 -20.66 24.25
C GLY A 221 8.80 -19.53 23.27
#